data_AF-A0A218LDD2-F1
#
_entry.id   AF-A0A218LDD2-F1
#
_cell.length_a   1.000
_cell.length_b   1.000
_cell.length_c   1.000
_cell.angle_alpha   90.00
_cell.angle_beta   90.00
_cell.angle_gamma   90.00
#
_symmetry.space_group_name_H-M   'P 1'
#
loop_
_entity.id
_entity.type
_entity.pdbx_description
1 polymer ?
#
loop_
_entity_poly.entity_id
_entity_poly.type
_entity_poly.pdbx_seq_one_letter_code
_entity_poly.pdbx_strand_id
1 'polypeptide(L)'
;MKLNLYVLTPKRIIWDCEVKEIILSTNSGQIGVLPNHAPINTAVDMGPLRIRLLNDQWLTAVLWSGFARIVNNEIIILGNDAELGSDIDPEEAQKALEIAEANLSKAEGTKD
;
A
#
# COMPACT_ATOMS: atom_id res chain seq x y z
N MET A 1 -1.64 6.44 -22.25
CA MET A 1 -1.50 4.99 -21.94
C MET A 1 -1.93 4.78 -20.49
N LYS A 2 -2.46 3.60 -20.16
CA LYS A 2 -3.12 3.31 -18.87
C LYS A 2 -2.60 2.01 -18.26
N LEU A 3 -2.79 1.86 -16.96
CA LEU A 3 -2.44 0.70 -16.16
C LEU A 3 -3.70 0.08 -15.53
N ASN A 4 -3.78 -1.24 -15.61
CA ASN A 4 -4.63 -2.16 -14.84
C ASN A 4 -4.30 -2.19 -13.35
N LEU A 5 -5.03 -1.54 -12.43
CA LEU A 5 -4.75 -1.69 -10.99
C LEU A 5 -5.77 -2.59 -10.30
N TYR A 6 -5.28 -3.68 -9.73
CA TYR A 6 -6.03 -4.59 -8.86
C TYR A 6 -5.41 -4.60 -7.46
N VAL A 7 -6.17 -4.20 -6.44
CA VAL A 7 -5.78 -4.33 -5.04
C VAL A 7 -6.70 -5.35 -4.38
N LEU A 8 -6.12 -6.47 -3.98
CA LEU A 8 -6.81 -7.67 -3.53
C LEU A 8 -6.40 -7.99 -2.10
N THR A 9 -7.38 -8.35 -1.28
CA THR A 9 -7.17 -8.97 0.03
C THR A 9 -7.85 -10.34 0.07
N PRO A 10 -7.52 -11.21 1.04
CA PRO A 10 -8.20 -12.50 1.18
C PRO A 10 -9.72 -12.40 1.36
N LYS A 11 -10.22 -11.23 1.80
CA LYS A 11 -11.65 -11.00 2.06
C LYS A 11 -12.39 -10.43 0.86
N ARG A 12 -11.78 -9.51 0.10
CA ARG A 12 -12.45 -8.79 -1.00
C ARG A 12 -11.46 -8.14 -1.96
N ILE A 13 -11.98 -7.77 -3.13
CA ILE A 13 -11.33 -6.81 -4.03
C ILE A 13 -11.57 -5.42 -3.45
N ILE A 14 -10.50 -4.67 -3.18
CA ILE A 14 -10.57 -3.30 -2.65
C ILE A 14 -10.59 -2.29 -3.79
N TRP A 15 -9.74 -2.49 -4.79
CA TRP A 15 -9.72 -1.67 -6.01
C TRP A 15 -9.64 -2.53 -7.26
N ASP A 16 -10.40 -2.09 -8.25
CA ASP A 16 -10.34 -2.53 -9.65
C ASP A 16 -10.57 -1.28 -10.49
N CYS A 17 -9.49 -0.65 -10.97
CA CYS A 17 -9.58 0.59 -11.72
C CYS A 17 -8.42 0.80 -12.70
N GLU A 18 -8.68 1.64 -13.70
CA GLU A 18 -7.67 2.09 -14.66
C GLU A 18 -6.97 3.35 -14.14
N VAL A 19 -5.64 3.35 -14.15
CA VAL A 19 -4.81 4.41 -13.55
C VAL A 19 -3.71 4.87 -14.50
N LYS A 20 -3.14 6.06 -14.27
CA LYS A 20 -2.02 6.59 -15.07
C LYS A 20 -0.68 6.08 -14.54
N GLU A 21 -0.51 6.16 -13.23
CA GLU A 21 0.69 5.74 -12.52
C GLU A 21 0.33 5.41 -11.08
N ILE A 22 1.17 4.59 -10.45
CA ILE A 22 1.09 4.32 -9.02
C ILE A 22 2.46 4.51 -8.38
N ILE A 23 2.48 4.86 -7.10
CA ILE A 23 3.68 4.91 -6.28
C ILE A 23 3.43 4.00 -5.09
N LEU A 24 4.29 3.00 -4.92
CA LEU A 24 4.21 2.04 -3.81
C LEU A 24 5.54 1.95 -3.05
N SER A 25 5.44 1.61 -1.77
CA SER A 25 6.59 1.31 -0.92
C SER A 25 6.98 -0.16 -1.03
N THR A 26 8.24 -0.43 -1.34
CA THR A 26 8.84 -1.77 -1.35
C THR A 26 9.91 -1.86 -0.28
N ASN A 27 10.39 -3.07 0.01
CA ASN A 27 11.50 -3.30 0.94
C ASN A 27 12.81 -2.57 0.53
N SER A 28 12.99 -2.29 -0.76
CA SER A 28 14.16 -1.57 -1.30
C SER A 28 13.95 -0.05 -1.43
N GLY A 29 12.79 0.47 -0.99
CA GLY A 29 12.42 1.89 -1.13
C GLY A 29 11.14 2.09 -1.93
N GLN A 30 10.84 3.34 -2.29
CA GLN A 30 9.65 3.66 -3.08
C GLN A 30 9.90 3.48 -4.57
N ILE A 31 8.92 2.88 -5.26
CA ILE A 31 8.94 2.74 -6.71
C ILE A 31 7.69 3.40 -7.33
N GLY A 32 7.90 4.07 -8.46
CA GLY A 32 6.83 4.60 -9.30
C GLY A 32 6.64 3.71 -10.53
N VAL A 33 5.43 3.23 -10.74
CA VAL A 33 5.09 2.36 -11.87
C VAL A 33 4.32 3.17 -12.91
N LEU A 34 4.93 3.33 -14.08
CA LEU A 34 4.37 3.99 -15.25
C LEU A 34 3.99 2.96 -16.33
N PRO A 35 3.23 3.38 -17.37
CA PRO A 35 2.95 2.50 -18.49
C PRO A 35 4.23 1.96 -19.15
N ASN A 36 4.20 0.67 -19.47
CA ASN A 36 5.28 -0.14 -20.03
C ASN A 36 6.49 -0.31 -19.08
N HIS A 37 6.25 -0.27 -17.77
CA HIS A 37 7.25 -0.64 -16.77
C HIS A 37 7.72 -2.09 -16.98
N ALA A 38 9.00 -2.35 -16.72
CA ALA A 38 9.56 -3.69 -16.78
C ALA A 38 8.81 -4.66 -15.84
N PRO A 39 8.61 -5.93 -16.23
CA PRO A 39 7.96 -6.89 -15.36
C PRO A 39 8.72 -7.07 -14.04
N ILE A 40 8.03 -6.98 -12.92
CA ILE A 40 8.62 -7.11 -11.59
C ILE A 40 7.63 -7.79 -10.63
N ASN A 41 8.17 -8.68 -9.80
CA ASN A 41 7.49 -9.19 -8.62
C ASN A 41 8.26 -8.67 -7.41
N THR A 42 7.57 -7.99 -6.49
CA THR A 42 8.22 -7.37 -5.32
C THR A 42 7.35 -7.51 -4.08
N ALA A 43 8.01 -7.52 -2.92
CA ALA A 43 7.33 -7.37 -1.64
C ALA A 43 6.94 -5.91 -1.45
N VAL A 44 5.69 -5.70 -1.02
CA VAL A 44 5.16 -4.39 -0.67
C VAL A 44 5.27 -4.23 0.84
N ASP A 45 5.93 -3.15 1.24
CA ASP A 45 6.05 -2.80 2.64
C ASP A 45 4.83 -1.99 3.09
N MET A 46 4.57 -1.98 4.40
CA MET A 46 3.50 -1.17 4.97
C MET A 46 3.75 0.31 4.67
N GLY A 47 2.75 0.99 4.10
CA GLY A 47 2.89 2.41 3.79
C GLY A 47 1.87 2.96 2.80
N PRO A 48 2.06 4.22 2.37
CA PRO A 48 1.14 4.88 1.47
C PRO A 48 1.29 4.37 0.03
N LEU A 49 0.19 3.93 -0.55
CA LEU A 49 -0.01 3.75 -1.98
C LEU A 49 -0.62 5.03 -2.54
N ARG A 50 0.09 5.69 -3.44
CA ARG A 50 -0.45 6.82 -4.20
C ARG A 50 -0.88 6.37 -5.58
N ILE A 51 -2.12 6.65 -5.93
CA ILE A 51 -2.73 6.26 -7.19
C ILE A 51 -3.07 7.54 -7.94
N ARG A 52 -2.56 7.69 -9.16
CA ARG A 52 -2.96 8.77 -10.04
C ARG A 52 -4.04 8.29 -11.01
N LEU A 53 -5.24 8.82 -10.84
CA LEU A 53 -6.39 8.49 -11.67
C LEU A 53 -6.27 9.10 -13.08
N LEU A 54 -7.10 8.62 -14.01
CA LEU A 54 -7.10 9.10 -15.39
C LEU A 54 -7.43 10.61 -15.51
N ASN A 55 -8.16 11.16 -14.55
CA ASN A 55 -8.51 12.58 -14.45
C ASN A 55 -7.43 13.44 -13.75
N ASP A 56 -6.22 12.92 -13.55
CA ASP A 56 -5.09 13.57 -12.85
C ASP A 56 -5.29 13.82 -11.35
N GLN A 57 -6.36 13.30 -10.76
CA GLN A 57 -6.52 13.33 -9.30
C GLN A 57 -5.65 12.27 -8.64
N TRP A 58 -5.10 12.63 -7.48
CA TRP A 58 -4.34 11.72 -6.62
C TRP A 58 -5.25 11.15 -5.54
N LEU A 59 -5.24 9.83 -5.44
CA LEU A 59 -5.85 9.10 -4.34
C LEU A 59 -4.74 8.47 -3.50
N THR A 60 -4.86 8.55 -2.18
CA THR A 60 -3.91 7.94 -1.25
C THR A 60 -4.62 6.88 -0.43
N ALA A 61 -4.08 5.67 -0.47
CA ALA A 61 -4.48 4.54 0.35
C ALA A 61 -3.30 4.10 1.20
N VAL A 62 -3.56 3.49 2.35
CA VAL A 62 -2.56 2.80 3.15
C VAL A 62 -2.68 1.32 2.84
N LEU A 63 -1.59 0.75 2.33
CA LEU A 63 -1.46 -0.68 2.15
C LEU A 63 -0.80 -1.27 3.39
N TRP A 64 -1.38 -2.35 3.88
CA TRP A 64 -0.67 -3.26 4.76
C TRP A 64 0.30 -4.12 3.93
N SER A 65 1.30 -4.70 4.60
CA SER A 65 2.33 -5.51 3.94
C SER A 65 1.74 -6.60 3.03
N GLY A 66 2.44 -6.88 1.92
CA GLY A 66 1.95 -7.77 0.88
C GLY A 66 2.92 -7.99 -0.27
N PHE A 67 2.40 -8.30 -1.46
CA PHE A 67 3.16 -8.54 -2.69
C PHE A 67 2.54 -7.78 -3.85
N ALA A 68 3.39 -7.26 -4.74
CA ALA A 68 2.97 -6.65 -6.00
C ALA A 68 3.57 -7.42 -7.17
N ARG A 69 2.73 -7.66 -8.18
CA ARG A 69 3.10 -8.20 -9.48
C ARG A 69 2.76 -7.16 -10.54
N ILE A 70 3.75 -6.78 -11.32
CA ILE A 70 3.62 -5.81 -12.40
C ILE A 70 4.06 -6.52 -13.69
N VAL A 71 3.15 -6.63 -14.66
CA VAL A 71 3.44 -7.26 -15.97
C VAL A 71 2.44 -6.77 -17.01
N ASN A 72 2.89 -6.46 -18.24
CA ASN A 72 2.00 -6.10 -19.36
C ASN A 72 0.98 -4.99 -19.03
N ASN A 73 1.39 -3.93 -18.31
CA ASN A 73 0.52 -2.84 -17.83
C ASN A 73 -0.57 -3.26 -16.84
N GLU A 74 -0.49 -4.47 -16.30
CA GLU A 74 -1.32 -4.97 -15.21
C GLU A 74 -0.51 -4.97 -13.92
N ILE A 75 -1.13 -4.47 -12.86
CA ILE A 75 -0.58 -4.36 -11.52
C ILE A 75 -1.55 -5.05 -10.59
N ILE A 76 -1.09 -6.14 -9.99
CA ILE A 76 -1.83 -6.89 -8.98
C ILE A 76 -1.11 -6.73 -7.65
N ILE A 77 -1.76 -6.11 -6.68
CA ILE A 77 -1.29 -5.98 -5.31
C ILE A 77 -2.12 -6.92 -4.44
N LEU A 78 -1.45 -7.86 -3.80
CA LEU A 78 -1.99 -8.79 -2.83
C LEU A 78 -1.56 -8.31 -1.44
N GLY A 79 -2.48 -7.69 -0.69
CA GLY A 79 -2.21 -7.20 0.66
C GLY A 79 -3.03 -7.95 1.71
N ASN A 80 -2.61 -7.86 2.97
CA ASN A 80 -3.41 -8.37 4.08
C ASN A 80 -4.68 -7.54 4.30
N ASP A 81 -4.54 -6.21 4.29
CA ASP A 81 -5.63 -5.25 4.32
C ASP A 81 -5.25 -3.98 3.55
N ALA A 82 -6.23 -3.13 3.24
CA ALA A 82 -5.96 -1.79 2.73
C ALA A 82 -7.07 -0.82 3.11
N GLU A 83 -6.68 0.40 3.47
CA GLU A 83 -7.59 1.44 3.94
C GLU A 83 -7.37 2.73 3.15
N LEU A 84 -8.45 3.48 2.94
CA LEU A 84 -8.34 4.83 2.36
C LEU A 84 -7.76 5.76 3.42
N GLY A 85 -6.91 6.70 2.99
CA GLY A 85 -6.38 7.71 3.92
C GLY A 85 -7.47 8.58 4.57
N SER A 86 -8.66 8.69 3.95
CA SER A 86 -9.81 9.41 4.49
C SER A 86 -10.54 8.68 5.62
N ASP A 87 -10.38 7.36 5.69
CA ASP A 87 -11.16 6.51 6.62
C ASP A 87 -10.39 6.29 7.93
N ILE A 88 -9.14 6.73 7.99
CA ILE A 88 -8.25 6.61 9.15
C ILE A 88 -8.55 7.76 10.13
N ASP A 89 -8.96 7.41 11.35
CA ASP A 89 -9.10 8.37 12.44
C ASP A 89 -7.70 8.70 13.02
N PRO A 90 -7.24 9.95 12.90
CA PRO A 90 -5.91 10.35 13.37
C PRO A 90 -5.79 10.30 14.89
N GLU A 91 -6.88 10.54 15.65
CA GLU A 91 -6.85 10.50 17.11
C GLU A 91 -6.75 9.06 17.61
N GLU A 92 -7.49 8.13 16.99
CA GLU A 92 -7.38 6.70 17.29
C GLU A 92 -5.98 6.16 16.96
N ALA A 93 -5.47 6.51 15.78
CA ALA A 93 -4.13 6.11 15.35
C ALA A 93 -3.04 6.64 16.29
N GLN A 94 -3.15 7.90 16.73
CA GLN A 94 -2.21 8.51 17.67
C GLN A 94 -2.25 7.83 19.04
N LYS A 95 -3.45 7.53 19.55
CA LYS A 95 -3.61 6.82 20.82
C LYS A 95 -3.04 5.40 20.75
N ALA A 96 -3.24 4.70 19.63
CA ALA A 96 -2.65 3.38 19.41
C ALA A 96 -1.11 3.44 19.41
N LEU A 97 -0.51 4.46 18.81
CA LEU A 97 0.93 4.71 18.84
C LEU A 97 1.43 4.91 20.27
N GLU A 98 0.80 5.80 21.05
CA GLU A 98 1.20 6.09 22.44
C GLU A 98 1.15 4.84 23.32
N ILE A 99 0.11 4.01 23.16
CA ILE A 99 -0.01 2.73 23.88
C ILE A 99 1.13 1.79 23.48
N ALA A 100 1.41 1.67 22.18
CA ALA A 100 2.49 0.81 21.68
C ALA A 100 3.87 1.27 22.18
N GLU A 101 4.16 2.57 22.18
CA GLU A 101 5.39 3.16 22.70
C GLU A 101 5.53 2.96 24.21
N ALA A 102 4.46 3.17 24.98
CA ALA A 102 4.45 2.93 26.42
C ALA A 102 4.69 1.44 26.75
N ASN A 103 4.14 0.53 25.96
CA ASN A 103 4.37 -0.91 26.09
C ASN A 103 5.80 -1.28 25.74
N LEU A 104 6.36 -0.71 24.68
CA LEU A 104 7.76 -0.90 24.28
C LEU A 104 8.72 -0.44 25.37
N SER A 105 8.47 0.72 25.99
CA SER A 105 9.31 1.24 27.07
C SER A 105 9.27 0.40 28.35
N LYS A 106 8.17 -0.34 28.59
CA LYS A 106 8.02 -1.25 29.73
C LYS A 106 8.46 -2.67 29.42
N ALA A 107 8.79 -2.97 28.17
CA ALA A 107 9.21 -4.31 27.77
C ALA A 107 10.63 -4.58 28.30
N GLU A 108 10.76 -5.51 29.24
CA GLU A 108 12.04 -5.88 29.87
C GLU A 108 12.73 -7.08 29.19
N GLY A 109 12.11 -7.67 28.16
CA GLY A 109 12.61 -8.88 27.48
C GLY A 109 12.78 -8.69 25.98
N THR A 110 13.78 -9.35 25.41
CA THR A 110 13.92 -9.50 23.95
C THR A 110 13.02 -10.64 23.50
N LYS A 111 12.32 -10.47 22.37
CA LYS A 111 11.58 -11.58 21.74
C LYS A 111 12.62 -12.57 21.19
N ASP A 112 12.62 -13.80 21.70
CA ASP A 112 13.46 -14.91 21.20
C ASP A 112 13.21 -15.18 19.71
#